data_AF-A0A1R3HRB2-F1
#
_entry.id   AF-A0A1R3HRB2-F1
#
_cell.length_a   1.000
_cell.length_b   1.000
_cell.length_c   1.000
_cell.angle_alpha   90.00
_cell.angle_beta   90.00
_cell.angle_gamma   90.00
#
_symmetry.space_group_name_H-M   'P 1'
#
loop_
_entity.id
_entity.type
_entity.pdbx_description
1 polymer ?
#
loop_
_entity_poly.entity_id
_entity_poly.type
_entity_poly.pdbx_seq_one_letter_code
_entity_poly.pdbx_strand_id
1 'polypeptide(L)'
;MHLVRENLFIGNIGDAAEVLQNGSTEITHILSVLSSASISFFSEWRSGLTIPTKEIKKVFVDGSGDATASGDHSVNASKSSLSPQKLLYLLEYAGKDLKLVRMAVPIRDMESENLLDYLDACFDFIDQSRKEGSVLVHCFAGVSRSAAIITAYLMKTEQISQEDALESLRQNCEFVCPNDGFLEQLKMFEEMGHKVDHTSPIYKRFRLKVLGDCYNRGEKIDSSKLGADPGLPTESSSVIKASPDEGINRTAYRCKKCRRVVALQENVVDHIPGEGETSFEWHKRRSGNPFSKSDQTECSSIFVEPLRWMTAVEEGAIEGKLSCAHCEARLGYFNWSGIQCSCGSWITPAFQLHKSRVDISTV
;
A
#
# COMPACT_ATOMS: atom_id res chain seq x y z
N MET A 1 1.04 -29.35 -2.43
CA MET A 1 0.27 -28.38 -1.63
C MET A 1 0.12 -28.89 -0.21
N HIS A 2 -0.03 -28.00 0.78
CA HIS A 2 -0.13 -28.33 2.21
C HIS A 2 -1.39 -27.71 2.81
N LEU A 3 -2.10 -28.47 3.66
CA LEU A 3 -3.22 -27.96 4.44
C LEU A 3 -2.70 -27.06 5.57
N VAL A 4 -3.21 -25.83 5.66
CA VAL A 4 -2.82 -24.87 6.70
C VAL A 4 -3.87 -24.81 7.81
N ARG A 5 -5.13 -24.69 7.41
CA ARG A 5 -6.34 -24.72 8.25
C ARG A 5 -7.46 -25.37 7.44
N GLU A 6 -8.59 -25.67 8.08
CA GLU A 6 -9.78 -26.18 7.38
C GLU A 6 -10.10 -25.32 6.14
N ASN A 7 -10.20 -26.00 4.99
CA ASN A 7 -10.47 -25.43 3.67
C ASN A 7 -9.43 -24.39 3.16
N LEU A 8 -8.24 -24.31 3.77
CA LEU A 8 -7.17 -23.39 3.39
C LEU A 8 -5.86 -24.13 3.13
N PHE A 9 -5.40 -24.05 1.90
CA PHE A 9 -4.18 -24.71 1.42
C PHE A 9 -3.14 -23.69 0.96
N ILE A 10 -1.86 -24.03 1.15
CA ILE A 10 -0.72 -23.32 0.56
C ILE A 10 -0.05 -24.20 -0.49
N GLY A 11 0.43 -23.59 -1.57
CA GLY A 11 1.18 -24.31 -2.59
C GLY A 11 2.08 -23.43 -3.45
N ASN A 12 2.71 -24.08 -4.43
CA ASN A 12 3.52 -23.45 -5.45
C ASN A 12 2.79 -23.41 -6.81
N ILE A 13 3.46 -22.91 -7.85
CA ILE A 13 2.87 -22.82 -9.19
C ILE A 13 2.54 -24.18 -9.80
N GLY A 14 3.30 -25.23 -9.46
CA GLY A 14 3.05 -26.60 -9.91
C GLY A 14 1.74 -27.15 -9.35
N ASP A 15 1.50 -26.95 -8.04
CA ASP A 15 0.25 -27.34 -7.38
C ASP A 15 -0.96 -26.66 -8.06
N ALA A 16 -0.87 -25.35 -8.30
CA ALA A 16 -1.94 -24.60 -8.96
C ALA A 16 -2.15 -25.04 -10.41
N ALA A 17 -1.07 -25.30 -11.15
CA ALA A 17 -1.15 -25.78 -12.53
C ALA A 17 -1.86 -27.14 -12.62
N GLU A 18 -1.56 -28.05 -11.69
CA GLU A 18 -2.21 -29.36 -11.62
C GLU A 18 -3.72 -29.23 -11.37
N VAL A 19 -4.13 -28.42 -10.40
CA VAL A 19 -5.55 -28.15 -10.10
C VAL A 19 -6.26 -27.49 -11.28
N LEU A 20 -5.64 -26.48 -11.90
CA LEU A 20 -6.23 -25.79 -13.05
C LEU A 20 -6.37 -26.70 -14.28
N GLN A 21 -5.40 -27.57 -14.54
CA GLN A 21 -5.39 -28.43 -15.71
C GLN A 21 -6.32 -29.64 -15.56
N ASN A 22 -6.28 -30.30 -14.40
CA ASN A 22 -6.97 -31.57 -14.19
C ASN A 22 -8.31 -31.42 -13.45
N GLY A 23 -8.54 -30.26 -12.84
CA GLY A 23 -9.59 -30.04 -11.85
C GLY A 23 -9.20 -30.59 -10.48
N SER A 24 -10.02 -30.32 -9.48
CA SER A 24 -9.92 -30.91 -8.15
C SER A 24 -11.32 -31.17 -7.60
N THR A 25 -11.47 -32.21 -6.80
CA THR A 25 -12.69 -32.46 -6.02
C THR A 25 -12.69 -31.70 -4.69
N GLU A 26 -11.53 -31.22 -4.27
CA GLU A 26 -11.32 -30.54 -2.99
C GLU A 26 -11.17 -29.02 -3.18
N ILE A 27 -10.30 -28.60 -4.11
CA ILE A 27 -10.05 -27.18 -4.39
C ILE A 27 -11.09 -26.64 -5.35
N THR A 28 -11.74 -25.55 -4.94
CA THR A 28 -12.75 -24.81 -5.73
C THR A 28 -12.30 -23.41 -6.10
N HIS A 29 -11.42 -22.84 -5.28
CA HIS A 29 -10.92 -21.47 -5.41
C HIS A 29 -9.40 -21.43 -5.42
N ILE A 30 -8.82 -20.50 -6.18
CA ILE A 30 -7.37 -20.31 -6.26
C ILE A 30 -7.02 -18.83 -6.08
N LEU A 31 -6.18 -18.52 -5.11
CA LEU A 31 -5.55 -17.22 -4.96
C LEU A 31 -4.12 -17.28 -5.51
N SER A 32 -3.91 -16.70 -6.69
CA SER A 32 -2.60 -16.61 -7.34
C SER A 32 -1.92 -15.29 -7.00
N VAL A 33 -0.84 -15.35 -6.23
CA VAL A 33 -0.01 -14.21 -5.85
C VAL A 33 1.28 -14.24 -6.67
N LEU A 34 1.25 -13.65 -7.87
CA LEU A 34 2.28 -13.76 -8.91
C LEU A 34 2.68 -12.38 -9.43
N SER A 35 3.77 -12.28 -10.20
CA SER A 35 4.22 -10.99 -10.77
C SER A 35 3.33 -10.46 -11.89
N SER A 36 2.40 -11.29 -12.38
CA SER A 36 1.40 -10.94 -13.39
C SER A 36 0.07 -11.56 -13.01
N ALA A 37 -1.01 -10.83 -13.26
CA ALA A 37 -2.37 -11.34 -13.08
C ALA A 37 -2.78 -12.33 -14.20
N SER A 38 -2.13 -12.23 -15.37
CA SER A 38 -2.47 -13.03 -16.56
C SER A 38 -2.31 -14.51 -16.30
N ILE A 39 -3.32 -15.30 -16.69
CA ILE A 39 -3.24 -16.76 -16.66
C ILE A 39 -2.21 -17.31 -17.67
N SER A 40 -1.84 -16.52 -18.69
CA SER A 40 -0.78 -16.89 -19.66
C SER A 40 0.56 -17.17 -18.99
N PHE A 41 0.76 -16.65 -17.77
CA PHE A 41 1.94 -16.91 -16.96
C PHE A 41 2.22 -18.41 -16.78
N PHE A 42 1.17 -19.24 -16.72
CA PHE A 42 1.33 -20.70 -16.64
C PHE A 42 1.91 -21.30 -17.94
N SER A 43 1.49 -20.78 -19.09
CA SER A 43 2.02 -21.18 -20.41
C SER A 43 3.48 -20.72 -20.61
N GLU A 44 3.81 -19.54 -20.08
CA GLU A 44 5.18 -18.98 -20.07
C GLU A 44 6.11 -19.78 -19.15
N TRP A 45 5.60 -20.22 -18.00
CA TRP A 45 6.34 -21.06 -17.05
C TRP A 45 6.55 -22.49 -17.55
N ARG A 46 5.54 -23.10 -18.19
CA ARG A 46 5.60 -24.47 -18.72
C ARG A 46 4.98 -24.54 -20.12
N SER A 47 5.84 -24.67 -21.13
CA SER A 47 5.43 -24.85 -22.52
C SER A 47 4.41 -25.99 -22.69
N GLY A 48 3.35 -25.73 -23.44
CA GLY A 48 2.27 -26.69 -23.70
C GLY A 48 1.13 -26.68 -22.67
N LEU A 49 1.24 -25.90 -21.60
CA LEU A 49 0.15 -25.71 -20.65
C LEU A 49 -0.78 -24.60 -21.13
N THR A 50 -2.00 -24.95 -21.54
CA THR A 50 -3.05 -23.98 -21.90
C THR A 50 -4.20 -24.13 -20.91
N ILE A 51 -4.50 -23.05 -20.19
CA ILE A 51 -5.55 -23.04 -19.17
C ILE A 51 -6.66 -22.13 -19.67
N PRO A 52 -7.89 -22.65 -19.89
CA PRO A 52 -9.00 -21.81 -20.29
C PRO A 52 -9.36 -20.87 -19.13
N THR A 53 -9.72 -19.63 -19.48
CA THR A 53 -10.17 -18.62 -18.53
C THR A 53 -11.34 -17.84 -19.10
N LYS A 54 -12.19 -17.30 -18.22
CA LYS A 54 -13.22 -16.32 -18.52
C LYS A 54 -13.20 -15.25 -17.42
N GLU A 55 -12.82 -14.03 -17.80
CA GLU A 55 -12.78 -12.87 -16.91
C GLU A 55 -14.15 -12.59 -16.28
N ILE A 56 -14.16 -12.32 -14.98
CA ILE A 56 -15.33 -11.88 -14.21
C ILE A 56 -15.24 -10.37 -13.96
N LYS A 57 -14.12 -9.89 -13.40
CA LYS A 57 -13.87 -8.46 -13.16
C LYS A 57 -12.39 -8.14 -12.98
N LYS A 58 -12.02 -6.90 -13.29
CA LYS A 58 -10.76 -6.27 -12.86
C LYS A 58 -11.06 -5.20 -11.84
N VAL A 59 -10.21 -5.14 -10.81
CA VAL A 59 -10.28 -4.11 -9.78
C VAL A 59 -8.98 -3.33 -9.79
N PHE A 60 -9.09 -2.02 -9.88
CA PHE A 60 -7.95 -1.12 -9.90
C PHE A 60 -7.92 -0.28 -8.63
N VAL A 61 -6.72 0.05 -8.17
CA VAL A 61 -6.50 1.02 -7.09
C VAL A 61 -6.54 2.41 -7.70
N ASP A 62 -7.45 3.26 -7.24
CA ASP A 62 -7.40 4.67 -7.55
C ASP A 62 -6.35 5.41 -6.68
N GLY A 63 -6.00 6.64 -7.04
CA GLY A 63 -5.00 7.40 -6.29
C GLY A 63 -5.40 7.78 -4.85
N SER A 64 -6.62 7.46 -4.44
CA SER A 64 -7.13 7.63 -3.07
C SER A 64 -6.96 6.37 -2.20
N GLY A 65 -6.61 5.22 -2.79
CA GLY A 65 -6.60 3.93 -2.10
C GLY A 65 -7.95 3.20 -2.14
N ASP A 66 -8.94 3.73 -2.88
CA ASP A 66 -10.25 3.10 -3.04
C ASP A 66 -10.24 2.16 -4.26
N ALA A 67 -10.84 0.98 -4.08
CA ALA A 67 -10.93 -0.04 -5.11
C ALA A 67 -12.14 0.22 -6.01
N THR A 68 -11.91 0.46 -7.31
CA THR A 68 -12.99 0.62 -8.29
C THR A 68 -13.07 -0.60 -9.20
N ALA A 69 -14.28 -1.13 -9.40
CA ALA A 69 -14.54 -2.22 -10.34
C ALA A 69 -14.90 -1.66 -11.71
N SER A 70 -14.31 -2.20 -12.77
CA SER A 70 -14.75 -1.90 -14.13
C SER A 70 -16.10 -2.59 -14.41
N GLY A 71 -17.20 -1.83 -14.37
CA GLY A 71 -18.53 -2.29 -14.74
C GLY A 71 -18.77 -2.20 -16.25
N ASP A 72 -19.45 -3.20 -16.81
CA ASP A 72 -19.81 -3.33 -18.22
C ASP A 72 -20.86 -2.28 -18.62
N HIS A 73 -20.42 -1.17 -19.21
CA HIS A 73 -21.30 -0.28 -19.99
C HIS A 73 -20.60 0.15 -21.28
N SER A 74 -20.99 -0.52 -22.37
CA SER A 74 -20.82 -0.06 -23.74
C SER A 74 -21.46 1.32 -23.93
N VAL A 75 -20.66 2.40 -23.86
CA VAL A 75 -20.92 3.65 -24.60
C VAL A 75 -19.60 4.38 -24.92
N ASN A 76 -19.28 4.41 -26.22
CA ASN A 76 -18.43 5.35 -26.97
C ASN A 76 -17.06 5.81 -26.43
N ALA A 77 -16.04 5.33 -27.14
CA ALA A 77 -14.67 5.79 -27.09
C ALA A 77 -14.52 7.30 -27.36
N SER A 78 -14.16 8.05 -26.33
CA SER A 78 -13.36 9.27 -26.44
C SER A 78 -12.02 9.00 -25.75
N LYS A 79 -10.96 8.96 -26.57
CA LYS A 79 -9.56 8.87 -26.15
C LYS A 79 -9.21 10.02 -25.20
N SER A 80 -9.37 9.83 -23.90
CA SER A 80 -8.53 10.52 -22.92
C SER A 80 -7.40 9.58 -22.54
N SER A 81 -6.17 10.08 -22.59
CA SER A 81 -4.98 9.37 -22.15
C SER A 81 -5.03 9.24 -20.62
N LEU A 82 -5.85 8.31 -20.12
CA LEU A 82 -5.90 7.97 -18.70
C LEU A 82 -4.65 7.18 -18.38
N SER A 83 -3.91 7.62 -17.35
CA SER A 83 -2.76 6.89 -16.86
C SER A 83 -3.17 5.47 -16.43
N PRO A 84 -2.30 4.46 -16.58
CA PRO A 84 -2.66 3.10 -16.24
C PRO A 84 -2.82 2.96 -14.72
N GLN A 85 -4.06 2.90 -14.25
CA GLN A 85 -4.38 2.59 -12.86
C GLN A 85 -3.73 1.26 -12.45
N LYS A 86 -3.19 1.17 -11.22
CA LYS A 86 -2.56 -0.04 -10.70
C LYS A 86 -3.63 -1.12 -10.55
N LEU A 87 -3.49 -2.25 -11.25
CA LEU A 87 -4.38 -3.40 -11.10
C LEU A 87 -4.21 -3.99 -9.68
N LEU A 88 -5.27 -4.00 -8.88
CA LEU A 88 -5.29 -4.61 -7.56
C LEU A 88 -5.43 -6.14 -7.69
N TYR A 89 -6.43 -6.59 -8.43
CA TYR A 89 -6.59 -8.01 -8.77
C TYR A 89 -7.47 -8.22 -10.01
N LEU A 90 -7.32 -9.39 -10.62
CA LEU A 90 -8.21 -9.95 -11.64
C LEU A 90 -8.98 -11.13 -11.03
N LEU A 91 -10.30 -11.15 -11.21
CA LEU A 91 -11.14 -12.30 -10.85
C LEU A 91 -11.64 -12.96 -12.12
N GLU A 92 -11.54 -14.29 -12.20
CA GLU A 92 -11.90 -15.06 -13.38
C GLU A 92 -12.38 -16.47 -13.03
N TYR A 93 -13.18 -17.06 -13.91
CA TYR A 93 -13.36 -18.51 -13.94
C TYR A 93 -12.19 -19.13 -14.70
N ALA A 94 -11.61 -20.20 -14.19
CA ALA A 94 -10.40 -20.79 -14.75
C ALA A 94 -10.41 -22.32 -14.69
N GLY A 95 -9.49 -22.91 -15.46
CA GLY A 95 -9.22 -24.34 -15.44
C GLY A 95 -10.26 -25.18 -16.17
N LYS A 96 -10.11 -26.51 -16.07
CA LYS A 96 -10.99 -27.46 -16.75
C LYS A 96 -12.47 -27.15 -16.51
N ASP A 97 -13.23 -27.07 -17.59
CA ASP A 97 -14.66 -26.71 -17.61
C ASP A 97 -15.01 -25.32 -17.01
N LEU A 98 -14.03 -24.45 -16.75
CA LEU A 98 -14.21 -23.13 -16.10
C LEU A 98 -14.91 -23.22 -14.74
N LYS A 99 -14.67 -24.30 -13.98
CA LYS A 99 -15.32 -24.56 -12.68
C LYS A 99 -14.61 -23.92 -11.49
N LEU A 100 -13.35 -23.51 -11.64
CA LEU A 100 -12.59 -22.91 -10.55
C LEU A 100 -12.74 -21.39 -10.59
N VAL A 101 -12.83 -20.76 -9.43
CA VAL A 101 -12.74 -19.30 -9.31
C VAL A 101 -11.30 -18.94 -8.94
N ARG A 102 -10.65 -18.14 -9.78
CA ARG A 102 -9.28 -17.67 -9.56
C ARG A 102 -9.26 -16.17 -9.32
N MET A 103 -8.64 -15.75 -8.22
CA MET A 103 -8.23 -14.37 -8.00
C MET A 103 -6.72 -14.25 -8.21
N ALA A 104 -6.31 -13.31 -9.06
CA ALA A 104 -4.92 -13.08 -9.41
C ALA A 104 -4.46 -11.71 -8.94
N VAL A 105 -3.48 -11.70 -8.03
CA VAL A 105 -2.88 -10.51 -7.43
C VAL A 105 -1.49 -10.29 -8.04
N PRO A 106 -1.28 -9.20 -8.82
CA PRO A 106 -0.02 -8.92 -9.51
C PRO A 106 0.99 -8.24 -8.56
N ILE A 107 1.73 -9.03 -7.78
CA ILE A 107 2.80 -8.55 -6.90
C ILE A 107 4.12 -9.31 -7.13
N ARG A 108 5.22 -8.56 -7.25
CA ARG A 108 6.57 -9.12 -7.38
C ARG A 108 7.07 -9.60 -6.02
N ASP A 109 8.06 -10.49 -6.02
CA ASP A 109 8.67 -11.01 -4.78
C ASP A 109 9.90 -10.15 -4.43
N MET A 110 9.66 -8.90 -4.04
CA MET A 110 10.73 -7.97 -3.73
C MET A 110 10.36 -7.15 -2.50
N GLU A 111 11.36 -6.80 -1.70
CA GLU A 111 11.19 -6.05 -0.45
C GLU A 111 10.55 -4.66 -0.66
N SER A 112 10.68 -4.10 -1.87
CA SER A 112 10.11 -2.80 -2.25
C SER A 112 8.63 -2.86 -2.68
N GLU A 113 8.03 -4.04 -2.75
CA GLU A 113 6.61 -4.19 -3.08
C GLU A 113 5.73 -3.97 -1.85
N ASN A 114 4.63 -3.26 -2.04
CA ASN A 114 3.64 -3.01 -0.98
C ASN A 114 2.61 -4.15 -0.96
N LEU A 115 2.78 -5.09 -0.02
CA LEU A 115 1.88 -6.19 0.28
C LEU A 115 0.58 -5.69 0.93
N LEU A 116 0.66 -4.66 1.77
CA LEU A 116 -0.45 -4.15 2.56
C LEU A 116 -1.65 -3.72 1.69
N ASP A 117 -1.39 -3.18 0.50
CA ASP A 117 -2.42 -2.79 -0.47
C ASP A 117 -3.38 -3.94 -0.85
N TYR A 118 -2.92 -5.20 -0.74
CA TYR A 118 -3.67 -6.37 -1.21
C TYR A 118 -4.34 -7.17 -0.10
N LEU A 119 -4.01 -6.90 1.18
CA LEU A 119 -4.37 -7.77 2.29
C LEU A 119 -5.88 -7.92 2.45
N ASP A 120 -6.63 -6.82 2.50
CA ASP A 120 -8.08 -6.89 2.72
C ASP A 120 -8.81 -7.62 1.59
N ALA A 121 -8.45 -7.34 0.32
CA ALA A 121 -9.01 -8.06 -0.82
C ALA A 121 -8.67 -9.57 -0.78
N CYS A 122 -7.44 -9.92 -0.38
CA CYS A 122 -7.04 -11.32 -0.19
C CYS A 122 -7.84 -12.00 0.92
N PHE A 123 -8.02 -11.33 2.06
CA PHE A 123 -8.76 -11.87 3.19
C PHE A 123 -10.22 -12.11 2.85
N ASP A 124 -10.89 -11.14 2.21
CA ASP A 124 -12.27 -11.28 1.76
C ASP A 124 -12.44 -12.46 0.81
N PHE A 125 -11.49 -12.62 -0.14
CA PHE A 125 -11.49 -13.75 -1.05
C PHE A 125 -11.30 -15.09 -0.33
N ILE A 126 -10.34 -15.18 0.61
CA ILE A 126 -10.08 -16.39 1.40
C ILE A 126 -11.32 -16.75 2.24
N ASP A 127 -11.89 -15.79 2.96
CA ASP A 127 -13.06 -16.00 3.82
C ASP A 127 -14.29 -16.47 3.03
N GLN A 128 -14.56 -15.85 1.87
CA GLN A 128 -15.68 -16.26 1.03
C GLN A 128 -15.43 -17.65 0.43
N SER A 129 -14.23 -17.88 -0.08
CA SER A 129 -13.86 -19.16 -0.70
C SER A 129 -13.99 -20.32 0.28
N ARG A 130 -13.55 -20.15 1.54
CA ARG A 130 -13.59 -21.17 2.60
C ARG A 130 -15.02 -21.57 3.02
N LYS A 131 -16.01 -20.71 2.78
CA LYS A 131 -17.44 -21.00 3.04
C LYS A 131 -18.08 -21.81 1.91
N GLU A 132 -17.59 -21.65 0.69
CA GLU A 132 -18.13 -22.31 -0.51
C GLU A 132 -17.40 -23.62 -0.85
N GLY A 133 -16.13 -23.74 -0.45
CA GLY A 133 -15.29 -24.92 -0.63
C GLY A 133 -13.88 -24.68 -0.10
N SER A 134 -12.86 -25.29 -0.72
CA SER A 134 -11.46 -25.05 -0.34
C SER A 134 -10.74 -24.08 -1.27
N VAL A 135 -9.86 -23.27 -0.68
CA VAL A 135 -8.98 -22.32 -1.38
C VAL A 135 -7.52 -22.75 -1.34
N LEU A 136 -6.88 -22.71 -2.51
CA LEU A 136 -5.43 -22.82 -2.64
C LEU A 136 -4.81 -21.44 -2.82
N VAL A 137 -4.00 -21.00 -1.85
CA VAL A 137 -3.19 -19.78 -1.97
C VAL A 137 -1.79 -20.19 -2.43
N HIS A 138 -1.35 -19.66 -3.56
CA HIS A 138 -0.05 -20.02 -4.12
C HIS A 138 0.70 -18.80 -4.67
N CYS A 139 2.01 -18.92 -4.71
CA CYS A 139 2.87 -18.05 -5.50
C CYS A 139 3.71 -18.90 -6.45
N PHE A 140 4.86 -18.39 -6.91
CA PHE A 140 5.74 -19.17 -7.76
C PHE A 140 6.33 -20.37 -7.02
N ALA A 141 7.06 -20.13 -5.92
CA ALA A 141 7.75 -21.16 -5.15
C ALA A 141 6.94 -21.72 -3.96
N GLY A 142 5.86 -21.06 -3.55
CA GLY A 142 5.15 -21.38 -2.31
C GLY A 142 5.91 -20.99 -1.03
N VAL A 143 6.91 -20.11 -1.15
CA VAL A 143 7.85 -19.77 -0.07
C VAL A 143 7.60 -18.38 0.53
N SER A 144 7.49 -17.34 -0.31
CA SER A 144 7.46 -15.94 0.16
C SER A 144 6.09 -15.29 0.02
N ARG A 145 5.68 -14.84 -1.18
CA ARG A 145 4.41 -14.12 -1.41
C ARG A 145 3.15 -14.78 -0.83
N SER A 146 2.90 -16.05 -1.14
CA SER A 146 1.74 -16.78 -0.62
C SER A 146 1.83 -17.01 0.87
N ALA A 147 3.03 -17.26 1.39
CA ALA A 147 3.26 -17.38 2.82
C ALA A 147 2.96 -16.07 3.54
N ALA A 148 3.41 -14.93 3.00
CA ALA A 148 3.15 -13.61 3.58
C ALA A 148 1.65 -13.31 3.67
N ILE A 149 0.87 -13.60 2.62
CA ILE A 149 -0.60 -13.44 2.63
C ILE A 149 -1.24 -14.35 3.69
N ILE A 150 -0.84 -15.61 3.76
CA ILE A 150 -1.40 -16.55 4.75
C ILE A 150 -1.00 -16.16 6.16
N THR A 151 0.25 -15.78 6.41
CA THR A 151 0.71 -15.29 7.72
C THR A 151 -0.13 -14.09 8.14
N ALA A 152 -0.31 -13.08 7.28
CA ALA A 152 -1.16 -11.93 7.58
C ALA A 152 -2.61 -12.32 7.89
N TYR A 153 -3.15 -13.29 7.13
CA TYR A 153 -4.50 -13.80 7.34
C TYR A 153 -4.64 -14.47 8.71
N LEU A 154 -3.69 -15.34 9.09
CA LEU A 154 -3.67 -15.98 10.40
C LEU A 154 -3.54 -14.96 11.54
N MET A 155 -2.66 -13.95 11.39
CA MET A 155 -2.56 -12.85 12.36
C MET A 155 -3.91 -12.16 12.57
N LYS A 156 -4.62 -11.83 11.49
CA LYS A 156 -5.94 -11.17 11.54
C LYS A 156 -7.01 -12.07 12.16
N THR A 157 -7.10 -13.34 11.75
CA THR A 157 -8.18 -14.22 12.19
C THR A 157 -7.96 -14.82 13.57
N GLU A 158 -6.70 -15.06 13.96
CA GLU A 158 -6.34 -15.70 15.23
C GLU A 158 -5.86 -14.69 16.28
N GLN A 159 -5.66 -13.41 15.91
CA GLN A 159 -5.18 -12.33 16.78
C GLN A 159 -3.85 -12.67 17.47
N ILE A 160 -2.92 -13.23 16.68
CA ILE A 160 -1.59 -13.65 17.11
C ILE A 160 -0.51 -12.79 16.46
N SER A 161 0.68 -12.76 17.07
CA SER A 161 1.81 -11.98 16.58
C SER A 161 2.28 -12.45 15.19
N GLN A 162 3.08 -11.62 14.51
CA GLN A 162 3.73 -12.02 13.27
C GLN A 162 4.53 -13.31 13.46
N GLU A 163 5.31 -13.37 14.54
CA GLU A 163 6.21 -14.48 14.84
C GLU A 163 5.42 -15.78 15.08
N ASP A 164 4.36 -15.73 15.89
CA ASP A 164 3.51 -16.88 16.19
C ASP A 164 2.76 -17.38 14.94
N ALA A 165 2.24 -16.46 14.11
CA ALA A 165 1.54 -16.81 12.87
C ALA A 165 2.48 -17.50 11.88
N LEU A 166 3.72 -17.01 11.74
CA LEU A 166 4.71 -17.61 10.86
C LEU A 166 5.17 -18.97 11.38
N GLU A 167 5.38 -19.12 12.69
CA GLU A 167 5.70 -20.41 13.30
C GLU A 167 4.56 -21.42 13.12
N SER A 168 3.32 -21.00 13.33
CA SER A 168 2.14 -21.85 13.10
C SER A 168 2.03 -22.31 11.64
N LEU A 169 2.34 -21.44 10.67
CA LEU A 169 2.39 -21.84 9.26
C LEU A 169 3.51 -22.86 8.99
N ARG A 170 4.68 -22.66 9.61
CA ARG A 170 5.84 -23.56 9.48
C ARG A 170 5.60 -24.97 10.00
N GLN A 171 4.71 -25.14 10.98
CA GLN A 171 4.32 -26.49 11.46
C GLN A 171 3.76 -27.38 10.35
N ASN A 172 3.11 -26.80 9.35
CA ASN A 172 2.55 -27.54 8.21
C ASN A 172 3.39 -27.38 6.92
N CYS A 173 4.26 -26.38 6.87
CA CYS A 173 5.03 -26.00 5.68
C CYS A 173 6.41 -25.43 6.09
N GLU A 174 7.36 -26.31 6.41
CA GLU A 174 8.66 -25.94 7.03
C GLU A 174 9.47 -24.91 6.22
N PHE A 175 9.35 -24.93 4.88
CA PHE A 175 10.15 -24.12 3.98
C PHE A 175 9.62 -22.70 3.73
N VAL A 176 8.54 -22.27 4.40
CA VAL A 176 8.03 -20.90 4.23
C VAL A 176 8.99 -19.85 4.81
N CYS A 177 9.22 -18.81 4.02
CA CYS A 177 10.10 -17.71 4.35
C CYS A 177 9.71 -16.49 3.50
N PRO A 178 8.76 -15.65 3.97
CA PRO A 178 8.53 -14.33 3.37
C PRO A 178 9.84 -13.53 3.29
N ASN A 179 10.01 -12.72 2.24
CA ASN A 179 11.14 -11.80 2.16
C ASN A 179 11.11 -10.75 3.28
N ASP A 180 12.25 -10.13 3.56
CA ASP A 180 12.43 -9.22 4.70
C ASP A 180 11.47 -8.03 4.64
N GLY A 181 11.24 -7.45 3.46
CA GLY A 181 10.30 -6.35 3.29
C GLY A 181 8.84 -6.73 3.54
N PHE A 182 8.45 -7.98 3.26
CA PHE A 182 7.14 -8.50 3.65
C PHE A 182 7.08 -8.77 5.16
N LEU A 183 8.13 -9.29 5.79
CA LEU A 183 8.19 -9.47 7.24
C LEU A 183 8.06 -8.12 7.97
N GLU A 184 8.77 -7.08 7.52
CA GLU A 184 8.63 -5.71 8.03
C GLU A 184 7.17 -5.21 7.91
N GLN A 185 6.52 -5.48 6.77
CA GLN A 185 5.12 -5.10 6.55
C GLN A 185 4.15 -5.85 7.45
N LEU A 186 4.38 -7.14 7.72
CA LEU A 186 3.58 -7.90 8.67
C LEU A 186 3.77 -7.37 10.10
N LYS A 187 4.97 -6.95 10.48
CA LYS A 187 5.18 -6.30 11.79
C LYS A 187 4.42 -4.99 11.91
N MET A 188 4.45 -4.17 10.87
CA MET A 188 3.62 -2.95 10.82
C MET A 188 2.12 -3.29 10.89
N PHE A 189 1.68 -4.37 10.24
CA PHE A 189 0.30 -4.83 10.31
C PHE A 189 -0.11 -5.25 11.73
N GLU A 190 0.78 -5.92 12.48
CA GLU A 190 0.61 -6.20 13.91
C GLU A 190 0.51 -4.90 14.73
N GLU A 191 1.44 -3.96 14.54
CA GLU A 191 1.46 -2.67 15.24
C GLU A 191 0.22 -1.81 14.96
N MET A 192 -0.38 -1.96 13.77
CA MET A 192 -1.66 -1.32 13.41
C MET A 192 -2.89 -2.06 13.97
N GLY A 193 -2.70 -3.14 14.74
CA GLY A 193 -3.78 -3.91 15.35
C GLY A 193 -4.45 -4.88 14.39
N HIS A 194 -3.67 -5.53 13.52
CA HIS A 194 -4.13 -6.49 12.51
C HIS A 194 -5.15 -5.91 11.53
N LYS A 195 -4.97 -4.62 11.20
CA LYS A 195 -5.72 -3.89 10.16
C LYS A 195 -4.77 -2.98 9.39
N VAL A 196 -5.07 -2.72 8.12
CA VAL A 196 -4.33 -1.74 7.32
C VAL A 196 -4.90 -0.36 7.64
N ASP A 197 -4.32 0.32 8.63
CA ASP A 197 -4.74 1.67 9.01
C ASP A 197 -3.97 2.73 8.22
N HIS A 198 -4.55 3.19 7.12
CA HIS A 198 -3.94 4.22 6.26
C HIS A 198 -3.72 5.57 6.98
N THR A 199 -4.38 5.80 8.12
CA THR A 199 -4.21 7.03 8.90
C THR A 199 -3.02 6.95 9.85
N SER A 200 -2.51 5.73 10.12
CA SER A 200 -1.40 5.46 11.02
C SER A 200 -0.11 6.18 10.56
N PRO A 201 0.63 6.83 11.49
CA PRO A 201 1.94 7.39 11.21
C PRO A 201 2.92 6.35 10.64
N ILE A 202 2.82 5.09 11.07
CA ILE A 202 3.67 4.00 10.60
C ILE A 202 3.42 3.73 9.11
N TYR A 203 2.15 3.64 8.71
CA TYR A 203 1.76 3.40 7.32
C TYR A 203 2.16 4.56 6.41
N LYS A 204 1.91 5.82 6.82
CA LYS A 204 2.36 7.00 6.08
C LYS A 204 3.88 7.04 5.93
N ARG A 205 4.59 6.72 7.02
CA ARG A 205 6.01 6.34 7.12
C ARG A 205 6.46 5.51 5.92
N PHE A 206 5.88 4.33 5.87
CA PHE A 206 6.16 3.29 4.89
C PHE A 206 5.80 3.72 3.47
N ARG A 207 4.61 4.28 3.24
CA ARG A 207 4.18 4.76 1.92
C ARG A 207 5.13 5.80 1.36
N LEU A 208 5.61 6.72 2.19
CA LEU A 208 6.57 7.75 1.82
C LEU A 208 7.93 7.12 1.44
N LYS A 209 8.41 6.14 2.20
CA LYS A 209 9.62 5.36 1.88
C LYS A 209 9.50 4.64 0.53
N VAL A 210 8.40 3.91 0.31
CA VAL A 210 8.13 3.20 -0.96
C VAL A 210 8.11 4.18 -2.15
N LEU A 211 7.49 5.34 -1.96
CA LEU A 211 7.46 6.38 -2.98
C LEU A 211 8.86 6.92 -3.31
N GLY A 212 9.68 7.17 -2.28
CA GLY A 212 11.08 7.57 -2.43
C GLY A 212 11.92 6.51 -3.16
N ASP A 213 11.72 5.24 -2.86
CA ASP A 213 12.43 4.14 -3.52
C ASP A 213 12.05 4.01 -4.99
N CYS A 214 10.77 4.17 -5.34
CA CYS A 214 10.33 4.27 -6.73
C CYS A 214 11.07 5.40 -7.48
N TYR A 215 11.14 6.58 -6.86
CA TYR A 215 11.85 7.72 -7.42
C TYR A 215 13.34 7.42 -7.65
N ASN A 216 14.01 6.86 -6.65
CA ASN A 216 15.43 6.55 -6.69
C ASN A 216 15.80 5.51 -7.76
N ARG A 217 14.86 4.64 -8.14
CA ARG A 217 15.02 3.70 -9.26
C ARG A 217 14.80 4.34 -10.64
N GLY A 218 14.47 5.63 -10.69
CA GLY A 218 14.15 6.35 -11.93
C GLY A 218 12.75 6.01 -12.47
N GLU A 219 11.87 5.44 -11.65
CA GLU A 219 10.48 5.24 -12.04
C GLU A 219 9.76 6.60 -12.09
N LYS A 220 9.00 6.86 -13.16
CA LYS A 220 8.12 8.03 -13.18
C LYS A 220 7.05 7.86 -12.12
N ILE A 221 6.91 8.84 -11.24
CA ILE A 221 5.83 8.88 -10.27
C ILE A 221 4.56 9.31 -11.00
N ASP A 222 3.58 8.42 -11.06
CA ASP A 222 2.25 8.77 -11.52
C ASP A 222 1.60 9.72 -10.51
N SER A 223 0.92 10.75 -11.01
CA SER A 223 0.05 11.65 -10.24
C SER A 223 -0.93 10.91 -9.32
N SER A 224 -1.33 9.68 -9.66
CA SER A 224 -2.17 8.82 -8.82
C SER A 224 -1.49 8.37 -7.53
N LYS A 225 -0.16 8.35 -7.46
CA LYS A 225 0.58 8.06 -6.21
C LYS A 225 0.67 9.27 -5.28
N LEU A 226 0.24 10.45 -5.73
CA LEU A 226 0.23 11.68 -4.93
C LEU A 226 -1.16 11.86 -4.29
N GLY A 227 -1.18 12.36 -3.06
CA GLY A 227 -2.45 12.66 -2.38
C GLY A 227 -3.26 13.72 -3.13
N ALA A 228 -4.59 13.62 -3.03
CA ALA A 228 -5.51 14.56 -3.67
C ALA A 228 -5.22 16.01 -3.26
N ASP A 229 -5.58 16.96 -4.12
CA ASP A 229 -5.45 18.38 -3.81
C ASP A 229 -6.58 18.84 -2.87
N PRO A 230 -6.30 19.15 -1.59
CA PRO A 230 -7.33 19.50 -0.62
C PRO A 230 -7.95 20.89 -0.87
N GLY A 231 -7.42 21.66 -1.81
CA GLY A 231 -8.01 22.95 -2.20
C GLY A 231 -8.95 22.89 -3.40
N LEU A 232 -9.22 21.69 -3.95
CA LEU A 232 -10.23 21.49 -4.99
C LEU A 232 -11.49 20.83 -4.42
N PRO A 233 -12.69 21.16 -4.91
CA PRO A 233 -13.91 20.42 -4.57
C PRO A 233 -13.77 18.96 -5.04
N THR A 234 -14.09 18.01 -4.16
CA THR A 234 -14.10 16.58 -4.52
C THR A 234 -15.28 16.32 -5.48
N GLU A 235 -15.02 16.00 -6.74
CA GLU A 235 -16.06 15.50 -7.64
C GLU A 235 -16.38 14.04 -7.30
N SER A 236 -17.48 13.84 -6.56
CA SER A 236 -18.26 12.60 -6.37
C SER A 236 -17.57 11.35 -5.80
N SER A 237 -17.98 10.97 -4.58
CA SER A 237 -18.43 9.60 -4.29
C SER A 237 -19.80 9.66 -3.62
N SER A 238 -20.82 9.40 -4.43
CA SER A 238 -22.14 8.97 -4.03
C SER A 238 -22.08 7.62 -3.29
N VAL A 239 -22.86 7.52 -2.21
CA VAL A 239 -23.19 6.29 -1.43
C VAL A 239 -22.11 5.82 -0.44
N ILE A 240 -21.98 6.57 0.66
CA ILE A 240 -22.03 5.93 1.98
C ILE A 240 -23.35 6.40 2.58
N LYS A 241 -24.24 5.46 2.92
CA LYS A 241 -25.23 5.71 3.98
C LYS A 241 -24.41 5.90 5.25
N ALA A 242 -23.91 7.11 5.46
CA ALA A 242 -23.25 7.49 6.69
C ALA A 242 -24.31 7.38 7.77
N SER A 243 -24.05 6.52 8.75
CA SER A 243 -24.66 6.63 10.07
C SER A 243 -24.53 8.08 10.55
N PRO A 244 -25.58 8.65 11.17
CA PRO A 244 -25.51 10.00 11.70
C PRO A 244 -24.69 9.96 12.98
N ASP A 245 -23.38 10.23 12.90
CA ASP A 245 -22.62 10.53 14.11
C ASP A 245 -21.48 11.52 13.86
N GLU A 246 -21.65 12.68 14.53
CA GLU A 246 -20.73 13.75 14.92
C GLU A 246 -19.82 14.42 13.87
N GLY A 247 -19.98 15.75 13.73
CA GLY A 247 -19.13 16.62 12.92
C GLY A 247 -17.69 16.62 13.43
N ILE A 248 -16.84 15.82 12.79
CA ILE A 248 -15.40 15.81 13.04
C ILE A 248 -14.81 17.13 12.52
N ASN A 249 -14.50 18.05 13.42
CA ASN A 249 -13.69 19.23 13.10
C ASN A 249 -12.32 18.76 12.58
N ARG A 250 -12.06 18.90 11.28
CA ARG A 250 -10.78 18.46 10.70
C ARG A 250 -9.78 19.61 10.70
N THR A 251 -8.62 19.41 11.30
CA THR A 251 -7.55 20.42 11.25
C THR A 251 -7.04 20.54 9.80
N ALA A 252 -7.03 21.76 9.29
CA ALA A 252 -6.58 22.11 7.95
C ALA A 252 -5.52 23.21 7.99
N TYR A 253 -4.54 23.07 7.11
CA TYR A 253 -3.47 24.02 6.89
C TYR A 253 -3.77 24.85 5.64
N ARG A 254 -3.79 26.16 5.80
CA ARG A 254 -4.16 27.12 4.75
C ARG A 254 -2.97 28.01 4.40
N CYS A 255 -2.82 28.34 3.12
CA CYS A 255 -1.85 29.35 2.69
C CYS A 255 -2.14 30.68 3.40
N LYS A 256 -1.15 31.27 4.07
CA LYS A 256 -1.31 32.54 4.80
C LYS A 256 -1.65 33.74 3.91
N LYS A 257 -1.28 33.69 2.62
CA LYS A 257 -1.53 34.77 1.64
C LYS A 257 -2.96 34.73 1.08
N CYS A 258 -3.46 33.56 0.70
CA CYS A 258 -4.76 33.44 -0.02
C CYS A 258 -5.79 32.54 0.67
N ARG A 259 -5.49 31.97 1.84
CA ARG A 259 -6.36 31.10 2.66
C ARG A 259 -6.82 29.79 2.00
N ARG A 260 -6.33 29.48 0.80
CA ARG A 260 -6.49 28.19 0.14
C ARG A 260 -5.98 27.06 1.05
N VAL A 261 -6.74 25.97 1.18
CA VAL A 261 -6.28 24.76 1.87
C VAL A 261 -5.12 24.15 1.07
N VAL A 262 -4.06 23.76 1.77
CA VAL A 262 -2.83 23.19 1.17
C VAL A 262 -2.47 21.83 1.76
N ALA A 263 -2.98 21.50 2.94
CA ALA A 263 -2.89 20.17 3.54
C ALA A 263 -4.00 20.03 4.60
N LEU A 264 -4.41 18.80 4.86
CA LEU A 264 -5.24 18.40 6.00
C LEU A 264 -4.38 17.65 7.02
N GLN A 265 -4.86 17.51 8.26
CA GLN A 265 -4.16 16.74 9.30
C GLN A 265 -3.88 15.30 8.86
N GLU A 266 -4.80 14.71 8.11
CA GLU A 266 -4.63 13.38 7.53
C GLU A 266 -3.46 13.28 6.53
N ASN A 267 -2.99 14.39 5.95
CA ASN A 267 -1.80 14.40 5.09
C ASN A 267 -0.48 14.59 5.86
N VAL A 268 -0.54 14.90 7.16
CA VAL A 268 0.66 15.14 7.97
C VAL A 268 1.37 13.81 8.25
N VAL A 269 2.69 13.83 8.11
CA VAL A 269 3.60 12.74 8.42
C VAL A 269 4.36 13.09 9.70
N ASP A 270 4.03 12.40 10.79
CA ASP A 270 4.65 12.61 12.09
C ASP A 270 6.07 12.02 12.14
N HIS A 271 6.91 12.66 12.95
CA HIS A 271 8.28 12.22 13.21
C HIS A 271 8.67 12.42 14.66
N ILE A 272 9.59 11.60 15.14
CA ILE A 272 10.09 11.66 16.51
C ILE A 272 11.30 12.60 16.53
N PRO A 273 11.36 13.62 17.41
CA PRO A 273 12.53 14.50 17.55
C PRO A 273 13.86 13.74 17.71
N GLY A 274 14.89 14.16 16.96
CA GLY A 274 16.23 13.54 16.94
C GLY A 274 16.35 12.21 16.18
N GLU A 275 15.25 11.66 15.67
CA GLU A 275 15.25 10.40 14.93
C GLU A 275 16.04 10.49 13.61
N GLY A 276 16.97 9.56 13.37
CA GLY A 276 17.82 9.58 12.17
C GLY A 276 19.05 10.49 12.26
N GLU A 277 19.22 11.24 13.35
CA GLU A 277 20.46 12.01 13.64
C GLU A 277 21.67 11.07 13.80
N THR A 278 21.44 9.84 14.27
CA THR A 278 22.47 8.80 14.45
C THR A 278 23.12 8.32 13.15
N SER A 279 22.51 8.58 11.99
CA SER A 279 23.07 8.24 10.68
C SER A 279 24.15 9.22 10.19
N PHE A 280 24.29 10.40 10.80
CA PHE A 280 25.13 11.47 10.25
C PHE A 280 26.28 11.95 11.14
N GLU A 281 26.39 11.55 12.42
CA GLU A 281 27.45 12.08 13.29
C GLU A 281 28.01 11.07 14.32
N TRP A 282 29.12 10.40 14.01
CA TRP A 282 29.93 9.74 15.03
C TRP A 282 30.67 10.74 15.94
N HIS A 283 30.89 11.97 15.46
CA HIS A 283 31.67 13.01 16.15
C HIS A 283 30.92 13.80 17.23
N LYS A 284 29.57 13.85 17.25
CA LYS A 284 28.81 14.55 18.31
C LYS A 284 28.62 13.74 19.60
N ARG A 285 29.13 12.50 19.68
CA ARG A 285 29.00 11.60 20.84
C ARG A 285 29.67 12.08 22.15
N ARG A 286 30.26 13.28 22.22
CA ARG A 286 30.99 13.78 23.41
C ARG A 286 30.48 15.08 24.04
N SER A 287 29.31 15.59 23.65
CA SER A 287 28.71 16.73 24.37
C SER A 287 27.20 16.63 24.41
N GLY A 288 26.69 15.86 25.36
CA GLY A 288 25.26 15.83 25.67
C GLY A 288 24.95 14.83 26.77
N ASN A 289 24.49 15.31 27.91
CA ASN A 289 24.07 14.48 29.05
C ASN A 289 22.81 13.68 28.66
N PRO A 290 22.74 12.35 28.83
CA PRO A 290 21.61 11.51 28.39
C PRO A 290 20.28 11.75 29.14
N PHE A 291 20.28 12.62 30.16
CA PHE A 291 19.15 12.82 31.07
C PHE A 291 18.38 14.14 30.89
N SER A 292 18.63 14.89 29.82
CA SER A 292 17.87 16.12 29.50
C SER A 292 16.64 15.82 28.62
N LYS A 293 15.69 15.01 29.13
CA LYS A 293 14.35 14.85 28.53
C LYS A 293 13.42 15.93 29.09
N SER A 294 13.29 17.11 28.46
CA SER A 294 12.14 18.00 28.74
C SER A 294 11.91 19.22 27.83
N ASP A 295 12.58 19.41 26.68
CA ASP A 295 12.14 20.45 25.73
C ASP A 295 11.77 19.78 24.40
N GLN A 296 10.49 19.41 24.27
CA GLN A 296 9.88 19.17 22.96
C GLN A 296 9.91 20.51 22.20
N THR A 297 11.02 20.80 21.54
CA THR A 297 11.11 21.96 20.67
C THR A 297 10.10 21.77 19.55
N GLU A 298 9.01 22.55 19.57
CA GLU A 298 8.00 22.48 18.52
C GLU A 298 8.67 22.71 17.16
N CYS A 299 8.51 21.76 16.25
CA CYS A 299 9.13 21.85 14.93
C CYS A 299 8.67 23.13 14.21
N SER A 300 9.61 23.82 13.56
CA SER A 300 9.33 25.03 12.77
C SER A 300 8.48 24.79 11.53
N SER A 301 8.35 23.52 11.14
CA SER A 301 7.68 23.08 9.92
C SER A 301 6.88 21.81 10.19
N ILE A 302 5.87 21.58 9.36
CA ILE A 302 5.20 20.29 9.25
C ILE A 302 5.72 19.56 8.02
N PHE A 303 5.69 18.23 8.05
CA PHE A 303 5.95 17.40 6.89
C PHE A 303 4.65 16.75 6.48
N VAL A 304 4.43 16.66 5.17
CA VAL A 304 3.23 16.09 4.60
C VAL A 304 3.59 15.06 3.54
N GLU A 305 2.63 14.23 3.20
CA GLU A 305 2.71 13.41 2.00
C GLU A 305 2.63 14.32 0.76
N PRO A 306 3.24 13.95 -0.37
CA PRO A 306 3.21 14.80 -1.55
C PRO A 306 1.80 14.84 -2.12
N LEU A 307 1.34 16.05 -2.44
CA LEU A 307 -0.03 16.32 -2.90
C LEU A 307 -0.03 16.82 -4.34
N ARG A 308 -1.09 16.54 -5.09
CA ARG A 308 -1.21 16.89 -6.52
C ARG A 308 -1.08 18.38 -6.85
N TRP A 309 -1.27 19.29 -5.89
CA TRP A 309 -1.02 20.73 -6.12
C TRP A 309 0.47 21.08 -6.15
N MET A 310 1.36 20.19 -5.68
CA MET A 310 2.81 20.40 -5.65
C MET A 310 3.41 20.21 -7.05
N THR A 311 3.18 21.16 -7.95
CA THR A 311 3.50 21.06 -9.39
C THR A 311 4.93 20.57 -9.67
N ALA A 312 5.95 21.12 -8.99
CA ALA A 312 7.34 20.70 -9.20
C ALA A 312 7.59 19.22 -8.86
N VAL A 313 6.84 18.66 -7.91
CA VAL A 313 6.90 17.24 -7.55
C VAL A 313 6.25 16.39 -8.64
N GLU A 314 5.09 16.82 -9.15
CA GLU A 314 4.38 16.16 -10.25
C GLU A 314 5.18 16.19 -11.56
N GLU A 315 5.91 17.28 -11.81
CA GLU A 315 6.83 17.44 -12.95
C GLU A 315 8.13 16.62 -12.82
N GLY A 316 8.37 16.00 -11.66
CA GLY A 316 9.48 15.08 -11.43
C GLY A 316 10.78 15.72 -10.96
N ALA A 317 10.77 16.95 -10.45
CA ALA A 317 11.96 17.58 -9.89
C ALA A 317 12.48 16.85 -8.64
N ILE A 318 13.80 16.87 -8.44
CA ILE A 318 14.50 16.17 -7.32
C ILE A 318 14.40 16.95 -6.00
N GLU A 319 14.41 18.28 -6.12
CA GLU A 319 14.24 19.18 -5.00
C GLU A 319 13.71 20.52 -5.51
N GLY A 320 13.09 21.30 -4.64
CA GLY A 320 12.54 22.58 -5.07
C GLY A 320 11.64 23.25 -4.06
N LYS A 321 11.19 24.44 -4.42
CA LYS A 321 10.27 25.23 -3.60
C LYS A 321 8.86 24.68 -3.77
N LEU A 322 8.13 24.57 -2.66
CA LEU A 322 6.69 24.34 -2.68
C LEU A 322 5.98 25.70 -2.71
N SER A 323 5.25 25.96 -3.80
CA SER A 323 4.55 27.22 -4.05
C SER A 323 3.04 26.99 -4.11
N CYS A 324 2.25 27.85 -3.46
CA CYS A 324 0.80 27.74 -3.46
C CYS A 324 0.23 27.81 -4.89
N ALA A 325 -0.53 26.79 -5.30
CA ALA A 325 -1.10 26.70 -6.65
C ALA A 325 -2.03 27.85 -7.05
N HIS A 326 -2.58 28.61 -6.10
CA HIS A 326 -3.47 29.74 -6.38
C HIS A 326 -2.77 31.11 -6.40
N CYS A 327 -1.77 31.35 -5.56
CA CYS A 327 -1.20 32.70 -5.35
C CYS A 327 0.33 32.76 -5.43
N GLU A 328 0.95 31.63 -5.78
CA GLU A 328 2.40 31.42 -5.98
C GLU A 328 3.29 31.76 -4.78
N ALA A 329 2.70 32.04 -3.62
CA ALA A 329 3.45 32.24 -2.39
C ALA A 329 4.27 30.97 -2.06
N ARG A 330 5.56 31.16 -1.75
CA ARG A 330 6.39 30.08 -1.23
C ARG A 330 5.88 29.62 0.14
N LEU A 331 5.48 28.36 0.23
CA LEU A 331 4.99 27.71 1.44
C LEU A 331 6.08 26.88 2.13
N GLY A 332 7.02 26.36 1.36
CA GLY A 332 8.06 25.48 1.90
C GLY A 332 9.06 25.00 0.86
N TYR A 333 9.51 23.77 1.05
CA TYR A 333 10.57 23.14 0.25
C TYR A 333 10.39 21.61 0.27
N PHE A 334 10.84 20.94 -0.79
CA PHE A 334 10.89 19.48 -0.82
C PHE A 334 12.24 19.01 -1.32
N ASN A 335 12.64 17.82 -0.90
CA ASN A 335 13.83 17.12 -1.36
C ASN A 335 13.62 15.61 -1.23
N TRP A 336 13.79 14.88 -2.34
CA TRP A 336 13.62 13.43 -2.40
C TRP A 336 14.70 12.65 -1.61
N SER A 337 15.89 13.22 -1.43
CA SER A 337 16.96 12.66 -0.59
C SER A 337 16.78 12.95 0.90
N GLY A 338 15.87 13.87 1.24
CA GLY A 338 15.48 14.18 2.61
C GLY A 338 15.94 15.54 3.12
N ILE A 339 15.43 15.91 4.30
CA ILE A 339 15.68 17.20 4.96
C ILE A 339 15.80 16.95 6.47
N GLN A 340 16.76 17.62 7.12
CA GLN A 340 16.82 17.66 8.57
C GLN A 340 15.80 18.66 9.13
N CYS A 341 14.91 18.20 10.01
CA CYS A 341 14.00 19.05 10.75
C CYS A 341 14.75 19.87 11.81
N SER A 342 14.17 21.01 12.24
CA SER A 342 14.70 21.82 13.34
C SER A 342 14.78 21.09 14.68
N CYS A 343 14.05 19.97 14.85
CA CYS A 343 14.15 19.10 16.02
C CYS A 343 15.27 18.04 15.90
N GLY A 344 16.07 18.07 14.84
CA GLY A 344 17.18 17.15 14.58
C GLY A 344 16.83 15.94 13.71
N SER A 345 15.55 15.63 13.51
CA SER A 345 15.14 14.42 12.80
C SER A 345 15.41 14.48 11.29
N TRP A 346 15.87 13.37 10.71
CA TRP A 346 16.03 13.23 9.26
C TRP A 346 14.78 12.64 8.62
N ILE A 347 14.12 13.40 7.74
CA ILE A 347 12.92 12.96 7.03
C ILE A 347 13.28 12.65 5.59
N THR A 348 12.92 11.48 5.06
CA THR A 348 13.20 11.11 3.67
C THR A 348 12.10 10.22 3.06
N PRO A 349 11.64 10.52 1.83
CA PRO A 349 11.70 11.84 1.19
C PRO A 349 10.97 12.90 2.03
N ALA A 350 11.28 14.19 1.82
CA ALA A 350 10.74 15.26 2.65
C ALA A 350 9.95 16.29 1.83
N PHE A 351 8.69 16.52 2.23
CA PHE A 351 7.83 17.61 1.70
C PHE A 351 7.43 18.51 2.86
N GLN A 352 8.18 19.60 3.02
CA GLN A 352 8.13 20.47 4.19
C GLN A 352 7.28 21.71 3.92
N LEU A 353 6.32 22.00 4.79
CA LEU A 353 5.59 23.28 4.83
C LEU A 353 5.99 24.06 6.09
N HIS A 354 6.45 25.29 5.92
CA HIS A 354 6.85 26.13 7.06
C HIS A 354 5.63 26.65 7.81
N LYS A 355 5.60 26.48 9.14
CA LYS A 355 4.51 26.97 9.99
C LYS A 355 4.33 28.49 9.88
N SER A 356 5.40 29.24 9.57
CA SER A 356 5.32 30.70 9.36
C SER A 356 4.57 31.13 8.08
N ARG A 357 4.35 30.20 7.14
CA ARG A 357 3.72 30.42 5.83
C ARG A 357 2.31 29.84 5.71
N VAL A 358 1.87 29.08 6.69
CA VAL A 358 0.53 28.49 6.76
C VAL A 358 -0.20 28.90 8.03
N ASP A 359 -1.51 28.98 7.97
CA ASP A 359 -2.38 29.16 9.13
C ASP A 359 -3.18 27.88 9.39
N ILE A 360 -3.50 27.61 10.65
CA ILE A 360 -4.25 26.43 11.08
C ILE A 360 -5.71 26.84 11.30
N SER A 361 -6.64 26.03 10.79
CA SER A 361 -8.08 26.23 10.95
C SER A 361 -8.80 24.89 11.04
N THR A 362 -10.02 24.87 11.55
CA THR A 362 -10.92 23.72 11.45
C THR A 362 -11.74 23.80 10.15
N VAL A 363 -11.98 22.65 9.54
CA VAL A 363 -12.87 22.44 8.38
C VAL A 363 -14.01 21.53 8.77
#